data_AF-E0RQZ3-F1
#
_entry.id   AF-E0RQZ3-F1
#
_cell.length_a   1.000
_cell.length_b   1.000
_cell.length_c   1.000
_cell.angle_alpha   90.00
_cell.angle_beta   90.00
_cell.angle_gamma   90.00
#
_symmetry.space_group_name_H-M   'P 1'
#
loop_
_entity.id
_entity.type
_entity.pdbx_description
1 polymer ?
#
loop_
_entity_poly.entity_id
_entity_poly.type
_entity_poly.pdbx_seq_one_letter_code
_entity_poly.pdbx_strand_id
1 'polypeptide(L)'
;MEHAEAVIRKALVVRAAPGEDLVPALMEAASAAHIREALISPVLGSLERLRLVLPVGREEGRILFSDPIEHEGPVEIVGGGGFLCRNEEGEPEVHLHLVVCLASGELAGGHVLPHGNPVLATVECGLLVPAGVHLVRRRDPLLGVPVLHPEPRPSLTHALHGHHHRGGSGRTRRRGAPLPHGLP
;
A
#
# COMPACT_ATOMS: atom_id res chain seq x y z
N MET A 1 -5.87 -11.79 -10.07
CA MET A 1 -4.58 -11.19 -9.68
C MET A 1 -4.64 -9.75 -10.11
N GLU A 2 -4.52 -8.83 -9.16
CA GLU A 2 -4.43 -7.39 -9.41
C GLU A 2 -2.96 -6.97 -9.33
N HIS A 3 -2.56 -5.99 -10.14
CA HIS A 3 -1.21 -5.43 -10.10
C HIS A 3 -1.23 -3.99 -10.62
N ALA A 4 -0.29 -3.17 -10.13
CA ALA A 4 -0.03 -1.84 -10.65
C ALA A 4 1.47 -1.55 -10.59
N GLU A 5 1.98 -0.82 -11.58
CA GLU A 5 3.36 -0.37 -11.61
C GLU A 5 3.51 0.91 -10.79
N ALA A 6 4.64 1.03 -10.08
CA ALA A 6 4.94 2.21 -9.28
C ALA A 6 6.43 2.52 -9.28
N VAL A 7 6.74 3.82 -9.15
CA VAL A 7 8.09 4.31 -8.86
C VAL A 7 8.15 4.71 -7.40
N ILE A 8 9.21 4.33 -6.68
CA ILE A 8 9.44 4.84 -5.32
C ILE A 8 9.93 6.28 -5.41
N ARG A 9 9.07 7.22 -5.03
CA ARG A 9 9.35 8.67 -5.13
C ARG A 9 9.99 9.28 -3.88
N LYS A 10 9.88 8.60 -2.74
CA LYS A 10 10.43 9.02 -1.45
C LYS A 10 10.65 7.78 -0.60
N ALA A 11 11.75 7.75 0.14
CA ALA A 11 11.95 6.82 1.23
C ALA A 11 12.05 7.62 2.53
N LEU A 12 11.29 7.24 3.55
CA LEU A 12 11.50 7.70 4.92
C LEU A 12 12.14 6.55 5.70
N VAL A 13 13.32 6.79 6.27
CA VAL A 13 13.95 5.84 7.19
C VAL A 13 13.49 6.20 8.61
N VAL A 14 12.94 5.23 9.30
CA VAL A 14 12.35 5.38 10.64
C VAL A 14 13.14 4.53 11.63
N ARG A 15 13.39 5.09 12.81
CA ARG A 15 13.90 4.37 13.97
C ARG A 15 12.98 4.65 15.15
N ALA A 16 12.18 3.67 15.54
CA ALA A 16 11.37 3.72 16.76
C ALA A 16 12.26 3.49 17.99
N ALA A 17 12.03 4.28 19.04
CA ALA A 17 12.78 4.29 20.28
C ALA A 17 12.22 3.30 21.32
N PRO A 18 13.01 2.90 22.32
CA PRO A 18 12.54 2.08 23.44
C PRO A 18 11.24 2.60 24.06
N GLY A 19 10.29 1.70 24.31
CA GLY A 19 8.99 1.98 24.94
C GLY A 19 7.91 2.51 23.99
N GLU A 20 8.24 2.92 22.76
CA GLU A 20 7.23 3.27 21.75
C GLU A 20 6.48 2.02 21.29
N ASP A 21 5.17 2.12 21.06
CA ASP A 21 4.40 1.04 20.43
C ASP A 21 4.62 1.08 18.92
N LEU A 22 5.10 -0.02 18.34
CA LEU A 22 5.61 -0.05 16.96
C LEU A 22 4.60 0.49 15.94
N VAL A 23 3.36 -0.01 15.93
CA VAL A 23 2.39 0.37 14.91
C VAL A 23 1.96 1.86 15.04
N PRO A 24 1.63 2.37 16.24
CA PRO A 24 1.41 3.80 16.45
C PRO A 24 2.62 4.67 16.07
N ALA A 25 3.84 4.26 16.42
CA ALA A 25 5.05 5.01 16.08
C ALA A 25 5.25 5.13 14.56
N LEU A 26 4.98 4.07 13.79
CA LEU A 26 5.00 4.12 12.33
C LEU A 26 3.95 5.07 11.76
N MET A 27 2.75 5.07 12.33
CA MET A 27 1.66 5.98 11.95
C MET A 27 2.02 7.44 12.25
N GLU A 28 2.60 7.73 13.40
CA GLU A 28 3.07 9.07 13.77
C GLU A 28 4.19 9.55 12.85
N ALA A 29 5.19 8.71 12.59
CA ALA A 29 6.29 9.04 11.67
C ALA A 29 5.78 9.32 10.25
N ALA A 30 4.84 8.51 9.76
CA ALA A 30 4.21 8.73 8.46
C ALA A 30 3.42 10.04 8.44
N SER A 31 2.62 10.31 9.47
CA SER A 31 1.83 11.54 9.62
C SER A 31 2.71 12.78 9.61
N ALA A 32 3.77 12.80 10.43
CA ALA A 32 4.74 13.89 10.51
C ALA A 32 5.45 14.16 9.17
N ALA A 33 5.66 13.10 8.37
CA ALA A 33 6.27 13.20 7.05
C ALA A 33 5.27 13.43 5.90
N HIS A 34 3.98 13.61 6.23
CA HIS A 34 2.85 13.73 5.29
C HIS A 34 2.75 12.55 4.30
N ILE A 35 3.01 11.34 4.79
CA ILE A 35 2.90 10.09 4.06
C ILE A 35 1.59 9.42 4.46
N ARG A 36 0.77 9.07 3.47
CA ARG A 36 -0.49 8.34 3.67
C ARG A 36 -0.47 6.92 3.12
N GLU A 37 0.49 6.61 2.26
CA GLU A 37 0.60 5.34 1.55
C GLU A 37 2.10 5.02 1.40
N ALA A 38 2.52 3.82 1.81
CA ALA A 38 3.90 3.36 1.68
C ALA A 38 4.00 1.84 1.74
N LEU A 39 5.02 1.28 1.10
CA LEU A 39 5.51 -0.05 1.43
C LEU A 39 6.38 0.06 2.68
N ILE A 40 6.18 -0.84 3.63
CA ILE A 40 6.97 -0.91 4.86
C ILE A 40 7.99 -2.02 4.67
N SER A 41 9.26 -1.66 4.46
CA SER A 41 10.36 -2.62 4.31
C SER A 41 11.72 -1.90 4.29
N PRO A 42 12.79 -2.51 4.86
CA PRO A 42 12.74 -3.67 5.76
C PRO A 42 12.11 -3.30 7.11
N VAL A 43 11.91 -4.28 8.00
CA VAL A 43 11.63 -4.04 9.43
C VAL A 43 12.55 -4.96 10.23
N LEU A 44 13.39 -4.38 11.09
CA LEU A 44 14.41 -5.06 11.90
C LEU A 44 14.46 -4.43 13.29
N GLY A 45 14.89 -5.17 14.31
CA GLY A 45 15.05 -4.64 15.67
C GLY A 45 14.45 -5.57 16.72
N SER A 46 14.02 -5.03 17.86
CA SER A 46 13.51 -5.84 18.97
C SER A 46 12.31 -5.21 19.67
N LEU A 47 11.43 -6.08 20.20
CA LEU A 47 10.23 -5.71 20.94
C LEU A 47 10.26 -6.34 22.34
N GLU A 48 9.66 -5.70 23.34
CA GLU A 48 9.53 -6.26 24.70
C GLU A 48 8.44 -7.35 24.78
N ARG A 49 7.50 -7.30 23.83
CA ARG A 49 6.51 -8.35 23.55
C ARG A 49 5.97 -8.15 22.13
N LEU A 50 5.41 -9.20 21.56
CA LEU A 50 4.76 -9.16 20.25
C LEU A 50 3.35 -9.75 20.33
N ARG A 51 2.39 -9.05 19.72
CA ARG A 51 1.00 -9.48 19.65
C ARG A 51 0.60 -9.76 18.20
N LEU A 52 0.18 -10.99 17.94
CA LEU A 52 -0.13 -11.48 16.60
C LEU A 52 -1.54 -12.05 16.50
N VAL A 53 -2.06 -12.12 15.29
CA VAL A 53 -3.16 -13.02 14.92
C VAL A 53 -2.81 -13.80 13.66
N LEU A 54 -3.39 -15.00 13.55
CA LEU A 54 -3.18 -15.90 12.42
C LEU A 54 -4.52 -16.31 11.81
N PRO A 55 -4.62 -16.50 10.48
CA PRO A 55 -5.76 -17.17 9.90
C PRO A 55 -5.75 -18.64 10.33
N VAL A 56 -6.84 -19.12 10.93
CA VAL A 56 -6.97 -20.49 11.45
C VAL A 56 -7.94 -21.34 10.64
N GLY A 57 -8.71 -20.73 9.74
CA GLY A 57 -9.67 -21.46 8.92
C GLY A 57 -10.59 -20.55 8.14
N ARG A 58 -11.65 -21.16 7.61
CA ARG A 58 -12.69 -20.48 6.84
C ARG A 58 -14.05 -21.12 7.12
N GLU A 59 -15.05 -20.29 7.40
CA GLU A 59 -16.43 -20.70 7.62
C GLU A 59 -17.38 -19.76 6.86
N GLU A 60 -18.33 -20.31 6.13
CA GLU A 60 -19.31 -19.54 5.32
C GLU A 60 -18.66 -18.46 4.42
N GLY A 61 -17.49 -18.75 3.87
CA GLY A 61 -16.72 -17.83 3.02
C GLY A 61 -15.90 -16.79 3.79
N ARG A 62 -16.05 -16.68 5.10
CA ARG A 62 -15.29 -15.74 5.94
C ARG A 62 -14.02 -16.38 6.48
N ILE A 63 -12.90 -15.65 6.46
CA ILE A 63 -11.67 -16.08 7.12
C ILE A 63 -11.84 -15.96 8.63
N LEU A 64 -11.49 -17.02 9.36
CA LEU A 64 -11.44 -17.05 10.81
C LEU A 64 -10.00 -16.76 11.27
N PHE A 65 -9.86 -15.94 12.30
CA PHE A 65 -8.58 -15.65 12.93
C PHE A 65 -8.48 -16.32 14.30
N SER A 66 -7.26 -16.61 14.73
CA SER A 66 -6.97 -17.01 16.09
C SER A 66 -7.38 -15.92 17.08
N ASP A 67 -7.53 -16.29 18.35
CA ASP A 67 -7.38 -15.32 19.43
C ASP A 67 -6.00 -14.65 19.34
N PRO A 68 -5.81 -13.44 19.93
CA PRO A 68 -4.51 -12.81 20.03
C PRO A 68 -3.46 -13.77 20.63
N ILE A 69 -2.38 -13.96 19.89
CA ILE A 69 -1.21 -14.72 20.32
C ILE A 69 -0.22 -13.71 20.88
N GLU A 70 0.17 -13.87 22.13
CA GLU A 70 1.11 -12.97 22.81
C GLU A 70 2.43 -13.72 23.06
N HIS A 71 3.51 -13.19 22.51
CA HIS A 71 4.87 -13.61 22.83
C HIS A 71 5.45 -12.61 23.83
N GLU A 72 5.40 -12.97 25.10
CA GLU A 72 5.98 -12.20 26.20
C GLU A 72 7.52 -12.30 26.18
N GLY A 73 8.18 -11.17 26.42
CA GLY A 73 9.63 -11.07 26.56
C GLY A 73 10.33 -10.48 25.33
N PRO A 74 11.64 -10.23 25.44
CA PRO A 74 12.39 -9.67 24.33
C PRO A 74 12.34 -10.62 23.13
N VAL A 75 11.81 -10.13 22.01
CA VAL A 75 11.81 -10.84 20.73
C VAL A 75 12.61 -10.06 19.70
N GLU A 76 13.37 -10.78 18.88
CA GLU A 76 14.20 -10.18 17.83
C GLU A 76 13.46 -10.26 16.48
N ILE A 77 13.20 -9.13 15.84
CA ILE A 77 12.63 -9.06 14.50
C ILE A 77 13.73 -9.42 13.48
N VAL A 78 13.62 -10.62 12.92
CA VAL A 78 14.54 -11.14 11.90
C VAL A 78 14.04 -10.92 10.48
N GLY A 79 12.80 -10.48 10.33
CA GLY A 79 12.22 -10.11 9.05
C GLY A 79 10.81 -9.55 9.22
N GLY A 80 10.41 -8.66 8.33
CA GLY A 80 9.11 -8.04 8.42
C GLY A 80 8.84 -7.10 7.26
N GLY A 81 7.56 -6.86 7.03
CA GLY A 81 7.12 -5.94 6.01
C GLY A 81 5.61 -5.81 5.95
N GLY A 82 5.16 -4.81 5.22
CA GLY A 82 3.76 -4.47 5.19
C GLY A 82 3.46 -3.28 4.31
N PHE A 83 2.29 -2.69 4.56
CA PHE A 83 1.83 -1.50 3.87
C PHE A 83 1.25 -0.51 4.87
N LEU A 84 1.58 0.76 4.70
CA LEU A 84 0.71 1.85 5.08
C LEU A 84 -0.23 2.08 3.89
N CYS A 85 -1.53 1.91 4.11
CA CYS A 85 -2.55 1.91 3.07
C CYS A 85 -3.76 2.75 3.51
N ARG A 86 -4.74 2.89 2.63
CA ARG A 86 -6.02 3.53 2.94
C ARG A 86 -7.06 2.47 3.21
N ASN A 87 -7.78 2.57 4.31
CA ASN A 87 -8.95 1.73 4.56
C ASN A 87 -10.15 2.19 3.69
N GLU A 88 -11.31 1.57 3.91
CA GLU A 88 -12.55 1.87 3.16
C GLU A 88 -13.05 3.31 3.39
N GLU A 89 -12.75 3.88 4.55
CA GLU A 89 -13.05 5.26 4.91
C GLU A 89 -12.03 6.27 4.34
N GLY A 90 -10.96 5.78 3.69
CA GLY A 90 -9.89 6.60 3.14
C GLY A 90 -8.85 7.05 4.16
N GLU A 91 -8.94 6.54 5.40
CA GLU A 91 -8.03 6.81 6.49
C GLU A 91 -6.79 5.90 6.43
N PRO A 92 -5.62 6.37 6.90
CA PRO A 92 -4.42 5.55 6.89
C PRO A 92 -4.52 4.36 7.85
N GLU A 93 -4.08 3.19 7.40
CA GLU A 93 -4.04 1.93 8.15
C GLU A 93 -2.71 1.21 7.89
N VAL A 94 -2.10 0.66 8.94
CA VAL A 94 -0.92 -0.21 8.82
C VAL A 94 -1.36 -1.66 8.78
N HIS A 95 -0.98 -2.36 7.71
CA HIS A 95 -1.03 -3.82 7.63
C HIS A 95 0.41 -4.33 7.68
N LEU A 96 0.82 -4.88 8.83
CA LEU A 96 2.18 -5.32 9.10
C LEU A 96 2.24 -6.81 9.44
N HIS A 97 3.23 -7.52 8.89
CA HIS A 97 3.59 -8.87 9.29
C HIS A 97 5.05 -8.90 9.72
N LEU A 98 5.35 -9.64 10.78
CA LEU A 98 6.69 -9.85 11.29
C LEU A 98 7.01 -11.34 11.43
N VAL A 99 8.28 -11.66 11.32
CA VAL A 99 8.91 -12.90 11.77
C VAL A 99 9.91 -12.51 12.85
N VAL A 100 9.78 -13.14 14.00
CA VAL A 100 10.63 -12.91 15.16
C VAL A 100 11.32 -14.20 15.61
N CYS A 101 12.52 -14.04 16.16
CA CYS A 101 13.24 -15.05 16.91
C CYS A 101 12.98 -14.83 18.40
N LEU A 102 12.46 -15.87 19.07
CA LEU A 102 12.27 -15.88 20.51
C LEU A 102 13.59 -16.18 21.21
N ALA A 103 13.67 -15.93 22.53
CA ALA A 103 14.84 -16.28 23.33
C ALA A 103 15.20 -17.78 23.30
N SER A 104 14.23 -18.65 23.01
CA SER A 104 14.44 -20.10 22.79
C SER A 104 15.18 -20.42 21.49
N GLY A 105 15.29 -19.46 20.56
CA GLY A 105 15.76 -19.66 19.19
C GLY A 105 14.64 -20.08 18.23
N GLU A 106 13.42 -20.27 18.72
CA GLU A 106 12.26 -20.58 17.88
C GLU A 106 11.81 -19.35 17.09
N LEU A 107 11.31 -19.59 15.87
CA LEU A 107 10.71 -18.55 15.06
C LEU A 107 9.20 -18.52 15.27
N ALA A 108 8.68 -17.31 15.46
CA ALA A 108 7.26 -17.01 15.45
C ALA A 108 6.97 -15.91 14.42
N GLY A 109 5.74 -15.83 13.92
CA GLY A 109 5.38 -14.79 12.98
C GLY A 109 3.91 -14.79 12.62
N GLY A 110 3.42 -13.65 12.15
CA GLY A 110 2.00 -13.46 11.88
C GLY A 110 1.63 -12.01 11.57
N HIS A 111 0.34 -11.74 11.56
CA HIS A 111 -0.19 -10.39 11.42
C HIS A 111 -0.07 -9.64 12.75
N VAL A 112 0.61 -8.50 12.76
CA VAL A 112 0.84 -7.70 13.97
C VAL A 112 -0.44 -6.96 14.36
N LEU A 113 -0.84 -7.08 15.63
CA LEU A 113 -1.98 -6.31 16.14
C LEU A 113 -1.63 -4.82 16.27
N PRO A 114 -2.61 -3.90 16.11
CA PRO A 114 -2.33 -2.46 16.06
C PRO A 114 -1.71 -1.85 17.32
N HIS A 115 -1.76 -2.54 18.45
CA HIS A 115 -1.28 -2.05 19.74
C HIS A 115 -0.64 -3.15 20.57
N GLY A 116 0.20 -2.72 21.50
CA GLY A 116 0.84 -3.56 22.49
C GLY A 116 2.08 -4.26 21.98
N ASN A 117 2.83 -3.62 21.08
CA ASN A 117 4.11 -4.11 20.55
C ASN A 117 5.22 -3.09 20.91
N PRO A 118 5.52 -2.90 22.22
CA PRO A 118 6.51 -1.93 22.66
C PRO A 118 7.90 -2.32 22.14
N VAL A 119 8.63 -1.33 21.65
CA VAL A 119 10.01 -1.48 21.22
C VAL A 119 10.92 -1.69 22.43
N LEU A 120 11.80 -2.69 22.36
CA LEU A 120 12.78 -2.97 23.41
C LEU A 120 14.01 -2.06 23.28
N ALA A 121 14.79 -2.24 22.21
CA ALA A 121 16.02 -1.47 22.00
C ALA A 121 15.88 -0.46 20.86
N THR A 122 15.40 -0.90 19.71
CA THR A 122 15.15 -0.10 18.52
C THR A 122 14.31 -0.93 17.56
N VAL A 123 13.49 -0.28 16.73
CA VAL A 123 12.99 -0.88 15.49
C VAL A 123 13.28 0.05 14.33
N GLU A 124 13.95 -0.48 13.32
CA GLU A 124 14.43 0.24 12.15
C GLU A 124 13.65 -0.23 10.92
N CYS A 125 13.06 0.71 10.19
CA CYS A 125 12.31 0.38 8.98
C CYS A 125 12.29 1.47 7.93
N GLY A 126 12.01 1.08 6.69
CA GLY A 126 11.76 2.00 5.58
C GLY A 126 10.26 2.16 5.29
N LEU A 127 9.79 3.40 5.12
CA LEU A 127 8.53 3.71 4.46
C LEU A 127 8.84 4.17 3.02
N LEU A 128 8.64 3.26 2.06
CA LEU A 128 8.89 3.49 0.64
C LEU A 128 7.61 3.98 -0.03
N VAL A 129 7.58 5.26 -0.37
CA VAL A 129 6.38 5.93 -0.86
C VAL A 129 6.25 5.74 -2.37
N PRO A 130 5.23 5.02 -2.85
CA PRO A 130 5.05 4.83 -4.27
C PRO A 130 4.43 6.06 -4.95
N ALA A 131 4.64 6.16 -6.25
CA ALA A 131 3.96 7.07 -7.17
C ALA A 131 3.32 6.26 -8.30
N GLY A 132 2.16 6.70 -8.79
CA GLY A 132 1.42 6.03 -9.87
C GLY A 132 0.47 4.92 -9.40
N VAL A 133 0.37 4.68 -8.09
CA VAL A 133 -0.55 3.70 -7.49
C VAL A 133 -1.13 4.23 -6.18
N HIS A 134 -2.37 3.87 -5.91
CA HIS A 134 -3.00 3.93 -4.60
C HIS A 134 -2.97 2.56 -3.93
N LEU A 135 -2.61 2.54 -2.65
CA LEU A 135 -2.60 1.34 -1.83
C LEU A 135 -3.87 1.35 -0.99
N VAL A 136 -4.92 0.68 -1.45
CA VAL A 136 -6.23 0.69 -0.79
C VAL A 136 -6.52 -0.68 -0.21
N ARG A 137 -6.90 -0.78 1.05
CA ARG A 137 -7.45 -1.99 1.64
C ARG A 137 -8.96 -1.87 1.76
N ARG A 138 -9.68 -2.79 1.12
CA ARG A 138 -11.15 -2.88 1.18
C ARG A 138 -11.58 -4.31 1.43
N ARG A 139 -12.74 -4.45 2.06
CA ARG A 139 -13.35 -5.73 2.38
C ARG A 139 -13.67 -6.47 1.09
N ASP A 140 -13.02 -7.62 0.92
CA ASP A 140 -13.36 -8.53 -0.16
C ASP A 140 -14.66 -9.29 0.19
N PRO A 141 -15.70 -9.26 -0.67
CA PRO A 141 -16.99 -9.88 -0.38
C PRO A 141 -16.93 -11.42 -0.33
N LEU A 142 -15.94 -12.04 -0.96
CA LEU A 142 -15.72 -13.49 -0.95
C LEU A 142 -14.82 -13.95 0.19
N LEU A 143 -13.97 -13.06 0.73
CA LEU A 143 -13.07 -13.38 1.85
C LEU A 143 -13.58 -12.89 3.20
N GLY A 144 -14.43 -11.87 3.18
CA GLY A 144 -14.95 -11.24 4.38
C GLY A 144 -13.87 -10.53 5.20
N VAL A 145 -12.75 -10.14 4.60
CA VAL A 145 -11.63 -9.44 5.23
C VAL A 145 -11.09 -8.35 4.29
N PRO A 146 -10.46 -7.28 4.81
CA PRO A 146 -9.81 -6.31 3.96
C PRO A 146 -8.58 -6.87 3.27
N VAL A 147 -8.49 -6.70 1.95
CA VAL A 147 -7.32 -7.07 1.13
C VAL A 147 -6.81 -5.86 0.37
N LEU A 148 -5.53 -5.90 -0.01
CA LEU A 148 -4.90 -4.83 -0.78
C LEU A 148 -5.39 -4.84 -2.24
N HIS A 149 -5.84 -3.67 -2.68
CA HIS A 149 -6.13 -3.31 -4.06
C HIS A 149 -5.10 -2.26 -4.52
N PRO A 150 -4.13 -2.63 -5.36
CA PRO A 150 -3.22 -1.67 -5.97
C PRO A 150 -3.93 -0.96 -7.13
N GLU A 151 -4.42 0.25 -6.89
CA GLU A 151 -5.19 1.00 -7.89
C GLU A 151 -4.28 1.96 -8.68
N PRO A 152 -4.12 1.80 -10.01
CA PRO A 152 -3.33 2.72 -10.81
C PRO A 152 -3.84 4.16 -10.67
N ARG A 153 -2.93 5.08 -10.37
CA ARG A 153 -3.20 6.51 -10.36
C ARG A 153 -2.68 7.12 -11.67
N PRO A 154 -3.56 7.64 -12.54
CA PRO A 154 -3.12 8.34 -13.74
C PRO A 154 -2.19 9.50 -13.33
N SER A 155 -1.00 9.56 -13.93
CA SER A 155 -0.11 10.68 -13.70
C SER A 155 -0.74 11.97 -14.26
N LEU A 156 -0.77 13.04 -13.46
CA LEU A 156 -1.22 14.36 -13.92
C LEU A 156 -0.36 14.91 -15.07
N THR A 157 0.81 14.31 -15.34
CA THR A 157 1.71 14.67 -16.43
C THR A 157 1.18 14.31 -17.83
N HIS A 158 0.21 13.39 -17.97
CA HIS A 158 -0.36 13.07 -19.27
C HIS A 158 -1.52 13.98 -19.71
N ALA A 159 -2.06 14.82 -18.81
CA ALA A 159 -3.19 15.71 -19.12
C ALA A 159 -2.76 17.04 -19.79
N LEU A 160 -1.46 17.35 -19.87
CA LEU A 160 -0.97 18.66 -20.34
C LEU A 160 -0.32 18.66 -21.73
N HIS A 161 -0.27 17.53 -22.45
CA HIS A 161 0.26 17.48 -23.83
C HIS A 161 -0.79 17.13 -24.89
N GLY A 162 -2.08 17.40 -24.60
CA GLY A 162 -3.21 17.16 -25.50
C GLY A 162 -3.71 18.38 -26.28
N HIS A 163 -2.95 19.48 -26.38
CA HIS A 163 -3.33 20.63 -27.21
C HIS A 163 -2.12 21.20 -27.95
N HIS A 164 -1.82 20.62 -29.12
CA HIS A 164 -1.46 21.38 -30.32
C HIS A 164 -1.33 20.42 -31.51
N HIS A 165 -2.37 20.37 -32.34
CA HIS A 165 -2.20 20.50 -33.79
C HIS A 165 -3.56 20.86 -34.40
N ARG A 166 -3.76 22.16 -34.60
CA ARG A 166 -4.63 22.66 -35.67
C ARG A 166 -3.96 22.30 -37.00
N GLY A 167 -4.59 21.42 -37.76
CA GLY A 167 -4.27 21.16 -39.15
C GLY A 167 -5.58 21.03 -39.91
N GLY A 168 -6.16 22.17 -40.29
CA GLY A 168 -7.33 22.20 -41.16
C GLY A 168 -6.91 21.91 -42.60
N SER A 169 -7.65 21.06 -43.28
CA SER A 169 -7.81 21.15 -44.74
C SER A 169 -9.09 20.46 -45.21
N GLY A 170 -9.89 21.24 -45.94
CA GLY A 170 -10.54 20.79 -47.17
C GLY A 170 -11.67 19.76 -47.08
N ARG A 171 -12.87 20.21 -46.73
CA ARG A 171 -14.12 19.61 -47.19
C ARG A 171 -14.35 20.05 -48.65
N THR A 172 -14.32 19.14 -49.62
CA THR A 172 -14.98 19.37 -50.92
C THR A 172 -15.81 18.16 -51.33
N ARG A 173 -17.13 18.34 -51.27
CA ARG A 173 -18.13 17.44 -51.87
C ARG A 173 -18.26 17.82 -53.34
N ARG A 174 -18.09 16.86 -54.26
CA ARG A 174 -18.50 17.01 -55.67
C ARG A 174 -19.90 16.40 -55.84
N ARG A 175 -20.87 17.20 -56.31
CA ARG A 175 -22.09 16.74 -57.01
C ARG A 175 -22.49 17.77 -58.10
N GLY A 176 -22.44 17.29 -59.35
CA GLY A 176 -23.34 17.54 -60.50
C GLY A 176 -23.84 18.93 -60.93
N ALA A 177 -23.32 19.39 -62.08
CA ALA A 177 -23.99 19.84 -63.34
C ALA A 177 -24.97 21.04 -63.37
N PRO A 178 -25.33 21.65 -64.55
CA PRO A 178 -24.77 21.61 -65.94
C PRO A 178 -24.65 22.98 -66.72
N LEU A 179 -23.82 22.99 -67.81
CA LEU A 179 -23.93 23.64 -69.16
C LEU A 179 -24.19 25.18 -69.34
N PRO A 180 -24.12 25.82 -70.55
CA PRO A 180 -23.73 25.39 -71.93
C PRO A 180 -22.86 26.38 -72.79
N HIS A 181 -22.60 26.00 -74.06
CA HIS A 181 -22.24 26.77 -75.30
C HIS A 181 -20.76 27.13 -75.54
N GLY A 182 -20.16 27.01 -76.74
CA GLY A 182 -20.58 26.51 -78.06
C GLY A 182 -19.51 26.86 -79.14
N LEU A 183 -19.27 25.94 -80.10
CA LEU A 183 -18.88 26.06 -81.54
C LEU A 183 -17.73 27.00 -81.99
N PRO A 184 -17.15 26.82 -83.21
CA PRO A 184 -17.41 25.81 -84.26
C PRO A 184 -16.35 24.71 -84.37
#